data_AF-A0A8J6P019-F1
#
_entry.id   AF-A0A8J6P019-F1
#
_cell.length_a   1.000
_cell.length_b   1.000
_cell.length_c   1.000
_cell.angle_alpha   90.00
_cell.angle_beta   90.00
_cell.angle_gamma   90.00
#
_symmetry.space_group_name_H-M   'P 1'
#
loop_
_entity.id
_entity.type
_entity.pdbx_description
1 polymer ?
#
loop_
_entity_poly.entity_id
_entity_poly.type
_entity_poly.pdbx_seq_one_letter_code
_entity_poly.pdbx_strand_id
1 'polypeptide(L)' 'MTLTSILKNTFGRTGPPVTIVGLGGEGVLRTHGREEEATTVIEEAFAAGIT' A
#
# COMPACT_ATOMS: atom_id res chain seq x y z
N MET A 1 -11.26 14.26 -7.29
CA MET A 1 -11.10 13.47 -6.04
C MET A 1 -10.33 14.32 -5.06
N THR A 2 -10.90 14.62 -3.91
CA THR A 2 -10.16 15.27 -2.81
C THR A 2 -9.14 14.27 -2.27
N LEU A 3 -7.85 14.58 -2.39
CA LEU A 3 -6.76 13.82 -1.76
C LEU A 3 -6.88 14.00 -0.25
N THR A 4 -7.62 13.10 0.40
CA THR A 4 -7.58 12.99 1.86
C THR A 4 -6.20 12.43 2.20
N SER A 5 -5.30 13.27 2.73
CA SER A 5 -4.00 12.82 3.20
C SER A 5 -4.19 11.71 4.24
N ILE A 6 -3.66 10.52 3.98
CA ILE A 6 -3.69 9.41 4.93
C ILE A 6 -2.79 9.78 6.11
N LEU A 7 -3.28 9.56 7.33
CA LEU A 7 -2.49 9.79 8.54
C LEU A 7 -1.23 8.91 8.51
N LYS A 8 -0.10 9.48 8.94
CA LYS A 8 1.16 8.76 9.07
C LYS A 8 1.58 8.63 10.53
N ASN A 9 2.26 7.55 10.85
CA ASN A 9 2.84 7.31 12.17
C ASN A 9 4.25 6.73 12.04
N THR A 10 5.08 6.91 13.07
CA THR A 10 6.42 6.32 13.16
C THR A 10 6.31 4.80 13.08
N PHE A 11 7.02 4.19 12.13
CA PHE A 11 7.10 2.74 12.05
C PHE A 11 7.93 2.19 13.21
N GLY A 12 7.28 1.46 14.12
CA GLY A 12 7.92 1.01 15.37
C GLY A 12 8.24 2.20 16.29
N ARG A 13 9.42 2.18 16.95
CA ARG A 13 9.84 3.26 17.87
C ARG A 13 10.70 4.34 17.20
N THR A 14 11.40 4.00 16.13
CA THR A 14 12.47 4.84 15.53
C THR A 14 12.48 4.80 13.99
N GLY A 15 11.50 4.16 13.36
CA GLY A 15 11.44 4.03 11.91
C GLY A 15 10.90 5.27 11.20
N PRO A 16 10.78 5.23 9.87
CA PRO A 16 10.21 6.33 9.10
C PRO A 16 8.70 6.48 9.36
N PRO A 17 8.12 7.67 9.07
CA PRO A 17 6.67 7.84 9.08
C PRO A 17 6.03 7.08 7.91
N VAL A 18 5.15 6.12 8.22
CA VAL A 18 4.39 5.31 7.26
C VAL A 18 2.89 5.56 7.42
N THR A 19 2.09 5.33 6.39
CA THR A 19 0.64 5.39 6.49
C THR A 19 0.10 4.41 7.53
N ILE A 20 -0.95 4.81 8.26
CA ILE A 20 -1.60 3.95 9.25
C ILE A 20 -2.40 2.78 8.63
N VAL A 21 -2.52 2.77 7.30
CA VAL A 21 -3.09 1.68 6.50
C VAL A 21 -2.05 1.18 5.51
N GLY A 22 -2.21 -0.05 5.03
CA GLY A 22 -1.31 -0.71 4.08
C GLY A 22 -2.08 -1.61 3.10
N LEU A 23 -1.41 -2.00 2.01
CA LEU A 23 -1.91 -3.04 1.10
C LEU A 23 -1.61 -4.42 1.70
N GLY A 24 -2.66 -5.21 1.94
CA GLY A 24 -2.52 -6.60 2.41
C GLY A 24 -2.06 -7.53 1.29
N GLY A 25 -1.25 -8.54 1.62
CA GLY A 25 -0.60 -9.41 0.63
C GLY A 25 -1.41 -10.61 0.12
N GLU A 26 -2.71 -10.71 0.39
CA GLU A 26 -3.51 -11.89 0.01
C GLU A 26 -4.10 -11.78 -1.41
N GLY A 27 -4.68 -12.87 -1.90
CA GLY A 27 -5.33 -12.91 -3.22
C GLY A 27 -4.32 -12.86 -4.36
N VAL A 28 -4.44 -11.86 -5.24
CA VAL A 28 -3.63 -11.78 -6.47
C VAL A 28 -2.14 -11.66 -6.18
N LEU A 29 -1.76 -11.00 -5.09
CA LEU A 29 -0.37 -10.84 -4.64
C LEU A 29 0.29 -12.17 -4.20
N ARG A 30 -0.51 -13.22 -3.97
CA ARG A 30 -0.04 -14.57 -3.63
C ARG A 30 -0.46 -15.63 -4.64
N THR A 31 -0.99 -15.23 -5.79
CA THR A 31 -1.39 -16.14 -6.86
C THR A 31 -0.30 -16.20 -7.91
N HIS A 32 0.24 -17.39 -8.16
CA HIS A 32 1.27 -17.59 -9.18
C HIS A 32 0.73 -17.32 -10.60
N GLY A 33 1.53 -16.67 -11.46
CA GLY A 33 1.15 -16.35 -12.84
C GLY A 33 0.20 -15.16 -12.97
N ARG A 34 0.09 -14.31 -11.95
CA ARG A 34 -0.75 -13.10 -11.93
C ARG A 34 0.05 -11.82 -11.63
N GLU A 35 1.26 -11.75 -12.17
CA GLU A 35 2.22 -10.68 -11.90
C GLU A 35 1.72 -9.30 -12.39
N GLU A 36 0.98 -9.26 -13.50
CA GLU A 36 0.41 -8.02 -14.04
C GLU A 36 -0.67 -7.44 -13.12
N GLU A 37 -1.59 -8.29 -12.65
CA GLU A 37 -2.63 -7.83 -11.73
C GLU A 37 -2.07 -7.52 -10.34
N ALA A 38 -1.04 -8.25 -9.90
CA ALA A 38 -0.29 -7.94 -8.69
C ALA A 38 0.37 -6.54 -8.78
N THR A 39 0.98 -6.23 -9.92
CA THR A 39 1.56 -4.90 -10.20
C THR A 39 0.48 -3.82 -10.15
N THR A 40 -0.64 -4.06 -10.83
CA THR A 40 -1.74 -3.10 -10.91
C THR A 40 -2.26 -2.73 -9.51
N VAL A 41 -2.49 -3.70 -8.61
CA VAL A 41 -2.99 -3.38 -7.26
C VAL A 41 -1.98 -2.64 -6.38
N ILE A 42 -0.67 -2.89 -6.59
CA ILE A 42 0.39 -2.15 -5.89
C ILE A 42 0.43 -0.70 -6.37
N GLU A 43 0.35 -0.48 -7.68
CA GLU A 43 0.35 0.85 -8.28
C GLU A 43 -0.87 1.67 -7.85
N GLU A 44 -2.06 1.04 -7.80
CA GLU A 44 -3.27 1.69 -7.30
C GLU A 44 -3.17 2.05 -5.81
N ALA A 45 -2.59 1.17 -4.98
CA ALA A 45 -2.36 1.48 -3.56
C ALA A 45 -1.40 2.67 -3.39
N PHE A 46 -0.33 2.72 -4.20
CA PHE A 46 0.61 3.84 -4.20
C PHE A 46 -0.05 5.14 -4.68
N ALA A 47 -0.85 5.09 -5.76
CA ALA A 47 -1.60 6.23 -6.27
C ALA A 47 -2.63 6.76 -5.26
N ALA A 48 -3.21 5.88 -4.43
CA ALA A 48 -4.07 6.23 -3.32
C ALA A 48 -3.31 6.83 -2.11
N GLY A 49 -1.99 6.87 -2.15
CA GLY A 49 -1.14 7.48 -1.12
C GLY A 49 -0.75 6.54 0.02
N ILE A 50 -0.88 5.22 -0.16
CA ILE A 50 -0.43 4.21 0.80
C ILE A 50 1.09 4.06 0.67
N THR A 51 1.85 4.50 1.69
CA THR A 51 3.32 4.55 1.70
C THR A 51 3.89 4.44 3.10
#